data_AF-A0A7C5G6Z5-F1
#
_entry.id   AF-A0A7C5G6Z5-F1
#
_cell.length_a   1.000
_cell.length_b   1.000
_cell.length_c   1.000
_cell.angle_alpha   90.00
_cell.angle_beta   90.00
_cell.angle_gamma   90.00
#
_symmetry.space_group_name_H-M   'P 1'
#
loop_
_entity.id
_entity.type
_entity.pdbx_description
1 polymer ?
#
loop_
_entity_poly.entity_id
_entity_poly.type
_entity_poly.pdbx_seq_one_letter_code
_entity_poly.pdbx_strand_id
1 'polypeptide(L)'
;IYSEDVGDKHRYIENLVDYIAENRTTVEVCLTSNLQTSPDIRDISSHSLKHMLDRRLSVSLCTDNRLVSHTSVTNEYRLALDHFDISPSQLKDLVVYGFKRSFFYRPYVEKRKYVRQIIDFYEKIERQYGIRH
;
A
#
# COMPACT_ATOMS: atom_id res chain seq x y z
N ILE A 1 14.98 -11.06 -12.28
CA ILE A 1 14.12 -11.24 -13.48
C ILE A 1 14.85 -11.14 -14.81
N TYR A 2 15.93 -10.36 -14.92
CA TYR A 2 16.70 -10.21 -16.16
C TYR A 2 17.89 -11.17 -16.30
N SER A 3 18.13 -12.04 -15.31
CA SER A 3 19.13 -13.12 -15.45
C SER A 3 18.67 -14.12 -16.51
N GLU A 4 19.62 -14.61 -17.31
CA GLU A 4 19.39 -15.68 -18.28
C GLU A 4 18.94 -17.00 -17.60
N ASP A 5 19.24 -17.16 -16.31
CA ASP A 5 18.81 -18.33 -15.52
C ASP A 5 17.29 -18.37 -15.26
N VAL A 6 16.59 -17.25 -15.48
CA VAL A 6 15.13 -17.17 -15.31
C VAL A 6 14.45 -17.59 -16.61
N GLY A 7 14.29 -18.90 -16.79
CA GLY A 7 13.67 -19.47 -18.00
C GLY A 7 12.21 -19.06 -18.22
N ASP A 8 11.43 -18.90 -17.14
CA ASP A 8 10.04 -18.41 -17.19
C ASP A 8 9.88 -17.21 -16.26
N LYS A 9 9.92 -16.01 -16.85
CA LYS A 9 9.84 -14.73 -16.13
C LYS A 9 8.48 -14.50 -15.50
N HIS A 10 7.40 -14.92 -16.16
CA HIS A 10 6.05 -14.76 -15.64
C HIS A 10 5.87 -15.62 -14.40
N ARG A 11 6.19 -16.91 -14.48
CA ARG A 11 6.12 -17.81 -13.32
C ARG A 11 7.00 -17.35 -12.17
N TYR A 12 8.19 -16.82 -12.46
CA TYR A 12 9.06 -16.27 -11.42
C TYR A 12 8.42 -15.08 -10.68
N ILE A 13 7.82 -14.14 -11.42
CA ILE A 13 7.14 -12.97 -10.83
C ILE A 13 5.95 -13.42 -9.99
N GLU A 14 5.14 -14.36 -10.51
CA GLU A 14 3.99 -14.93 -9.78
C GLU A 14 4.42 -15.55 -8.45
N ASN A 15 5.43 -16.43 -8.47
CA ASN A 15 5.94 -17.06 -7.26
C ASN A 15 6.50 -16.03 -6.26
N LEU A 16 7.12 -14.95 -6.76
CA LEU A 16 7.64 -13.88 -5.90
C LEU A 16 6.51 -13.07 -5.25
N VAL A 17 5.46 -12.75 -6.01
CA VAL A 17 4.26 -12.08 -5.49
C VAL A 17 3.61 -12.93 -4.41
N ASP A 18 3.46 -14.23 -4.65
CA ASP A 18 2.89 -15.17 -3.68
C ASP A 18 3.76 -15.26 -2.42
N TYR A 19 5.08 -15.35 -2.57
CA TYR A 19 6.01 -15.32 -1.44
C TYR A 19 5.88 -14.03 -0.61
N ILE A 20 5.77 -12.87 -1.25
CA ILE A 20 5.56 -11.58 -0.55
C ILE A 20 4.24 -11.59 0.21
N ALA A 21 3.17 -12.10 -0.40
CA ALA A 21 1.83 -12.20 0.19
C ALA A 21 1.83 -13.10 1.43
N GLU A 22 2.39 -14.31 1.32
CA GLU A 22 2.43 -15.33 2.37
C GLU A 22 3.22 -14.86 3.60
N ASN A 23 4.38 -14.24 3.37
CA ASN A 23 5.21 -13.68 4.44
C ASN A 23 4.65 -12.36 4.97
N ARG A 24 3.63 -11.81 4.30
CA ARG A 24 3.02 -10.52 4.60
C ARG A 24 4.05 -9.39 4.67
N THR A 25 5.04 -9.45 3.78
CA THR A 25 6.06 -8.42 3.61
C THR A 25 5.38 -7.16 3.07
N THR A 26 5.66 -6.01 3.68
CA THR A 26 4.97 -4.77 3.32
C THR A 26 5.71 -4.05 2.21
N VAL A 27 4.97 -3.70 1.16
CA VAL A 27 5.48 -2.91 0.04
C VAL A 27 5.04 -1.47 0.25
N GLU A 28 6.00 -0.57 0.30
CA GLU A 28 5.74 0.87 0.28
C GLU A 28 5.58 1.32 -1.17
N VAL A 29 4.48 2.01 -1.46
CA VAL A 29 4.14 2.50 -2.80
C VAL A 29 4.02 4.01 -2.78
N CYS A 30 4.70 4.67 -3.71
CA CYS A 30 4.78 6.13 -3.83
C CYS A 30 4.29 6.58 -5.20
N LEU A 31 2.98 6.65 -5.39
CA LEU A 31 2.33 6.80 -6.71
C LEU A 31 2.85 8.03 -7.46
N THR A 32 2.91 9.18 -6.80
CA THR A 32 3.40 10.41 -7.46
C THR A 32 4.86 10.29 -7.88
N SER A 33 5.73 9.76 -7.01
CA SER A 33 7.15 9.53 -7.33
C SER A 33 7.31 8.51 -8.45
N ASN A 34 6.53 7.41 -8.43
CA ASN A 34 6.55 6.38 -9.47
C ASN A 34 6.17 6.95 -10.84
N LEU A 35 5.11 7.76 -10.92
CA LEU A 35 4.69 8.43 -12.16
C LEU A 35 5.77 9.38 -12.71
N GLN A 36 6.49 10.08 -11.84
CA GLN A 36 7.53 11.02 -12.25
C GLN A 36 8.83 10.34 -12.70
N THR A 37 9.15 9.17 -12.14
CA THR A 37 10.44 8.50 -12.32
C THR A 37 10.38 7.29 -13.26
N SER A 38 9.19 6.76 -13.54
CA SER A 38 8.99 5.58 -14.38
C SER A 38 8.33 5.96 -15.71
N PRO A 39 9.11 6.17 -16.79
CA PRO A 39 8.58 6.62 -18.08
C PRO A 39 7.60 5.63 -18.74
N ASP A 40 7.65 4.37 -18.32
CA ASP A 40 6.75 3.32 -18.80
C ASP A 40 5.32 3.45 -18.21
N ILE A 41 5.15 4.17 -17.09
CA ILE A 41 3.86 4.41 -16.44
C ILE A 41 3.26 5.71 -16.98
N ARG A 42 2.61 5.62 -18.14
CA ARG A 42 1.99 6.78 -18.82
C ARG A 42 0.67 7.23 -18.21
N ASP A 43 0.01 6.33 -17.50
CA ASP A 43 -1.26 6.57 -16.83
C ASP A 43 -1.21 5.86 -15.47
N ILE A 44 -1.72 6.51 -14.44
CA ILE A 44 -1.80 5.88 -13.13
C ILE A 44 -2.69 4.64 -13.13
N SER A 45 -3.70 4.57 -14.00
CA SER A 45 -4.55 3.39 -14.12
C SER A 45 -3.77 2.12 -14.49
N SER A 46 -2.60 2.25 -15.12
CA SER A 46 -1.71 1.13 -15.46
C SER A 46 -0.66 0.81 -14.40
N HIS A 47 -0.67 1.53 -13.27
CA HIS A 47 0.26 1.28 -12.17
C HIS A 47 -0.01 -0.10 -11.52
N SER A 48 1.07 -0.78 -11.12
CA SER A 48 1.02 -2.12 -10.50
C SER A 48 0.23 -2.18 -9.18
N LEU A 49 -0.17 -1.04 -8.60
CA LEU A 49 -0.95 -0.98 -7.36
C LEU A 49 -2.24 -1.79 -7.49
N LYS A 50 -2.91 -1.73 -8.64
CA LYS A 50 -4.11 -2.55 -8.89
C LYS A 50 -3.86 -4.04 -8.66
N HIS A 51 -2.78 -4.58 -9.24
CA HIS A 51 -2.43 -5.99 -9.07
C HIS A 51 -2.07 -6.34 -7.63
N MET A 52 -1.39 -5.43 -6.91
CA MET A 52 -1.08 -5.61 -5.50
C MET A 52 -2.34 -5.68 -4.64
N LEU A 53 -3.34 -4.83 -4.92
CA LEU A 53 -4.63 -4.82 -4.23
C LEU A 53 -5.45 -6.08 -4.55
N ASP A 54 -5.50 -6.49 -5.82
CA ASP A 54 -6.20 -7.70 -6.28
C ASP A 54 -5.63 -8.97 -5.60
N ARG A 55 -4.31 -9.00 -5.35
CA ARG A 55 -3.59 -10.07 -4.65
C ARG A 55 -3.55 -9.91 -3.12
N ARG A 56 -4.22 -8.89 -2.58
CA ARG A 56 -4.26 -8.58 -1.14
C ARG A 56 -2.87 -8.47 -0.51
N LEU A 57 -1.91 -7.90 -1.25
CA LEU A 57 -0.59 -7.62 -0.69
C LEU A 57 -0.69 -6.60 0.45
N SER A 58 0.23 -6.72 1.41
CA SER A 58 0.37 -5.72 2.47
C SER A 58 1.00 -4.46 1.86
N VAL A 59 0.19 -3.47 1.50
CA VAL A 59 0.65 -2.21 0.88
C VAL A 59 0.50 -1.05 1.87
N SER A 60 1.45 -0.12 1.85
CA SER A 60 1.34 1.18 2.52
C SER A 60 1.68 2.29 1.53
N LEU A 61 0.85 3.33 1.45
CA LEU A 61 1.15 4.50 0.63
C LEU A 61 2.11 5.45 1.35
N CYS A 62 3.11 5.94 0.64
CA CYS A 62 4.08 6.90 1.15
C CYS A 62 4.45 7.93 0.06
N THR A 63 5.14 9.00 0.46
CA THR A 63 5.46 10.10 -0.45
C THR A 63 6.82 9.97 -1.12
N ASP A 64 7.65 9.01 -0.68
CA ASP A 64 9.09 9.00 -0.96
C ASP A 64 9.71 10.37 -0.60
N ASN A 65 9.93 11.25 -1.58
CA ASN A 65 10.36 12.62 -1.37
C ASN A 65 9.21 13.64 -1.52
N ARG A 66 8.78 14.26 -0.42
CA ARG A 66 7.68 15.26 -0.42
C ARG A 66 8.00 16.52 -1.22
N LEU A 67 9.24 17.02 -1.14
CA LEU A 67 9.63 18.28 -1.76
C LEU A 67 9.76 18.11 -3.28
N VAL A 68 10.46 17.06 -3.70
CA VAL A 68 10.69 16.79 -5.13
C VAL A 68 9.37 16.39 -5.81
N SER A 69 8.60 15.50 -5.18
CA SER A 69 7.34 15.02 -5.77
C SER A 69 6.17 16.00 -5.58
N HIS A 70 6.37 17.08 -4.81
CA HIS A 70 5.36 18.07 -4.46
C HIS A 70 4.03 17.44 -3.99
N THR A 71 4.13 16.50 -3.03
CA THR A 71 3.00 15.68 -2.57
C THR A 71 2.91 15.58 -1.04
N SER A 72 1.81 15.02 -0.56
CA SER A 72 1.57 14.67 0.84
C SER A 72 0.94 13.28 0.92
N VAL A 73 1.01 12.62 2.07
CA VAL A 73 0.37 11.31 2.26
C VAL A 73 -1.11 11.37 1.90
N THR A 74 -1.82 12.44 2.30
CA THR A 74 -3.23 12.64 1.94
C THR A 74 -3.44 12.72 0.42
N ASN A 75 -2.52 13.35 -0.32
CA ASN A 75 -2.60 13.43 -1.77
C ASN A 75 -2.32 12.06 -2.42
N GLU A 76 -1.40 11.25 -1.88
CA GLU A 76 -1.19 9.87 -2.35
C GLU A 76 -2.46 9.03 -2.18
N TYR A 77 -3.12 9.13 -1.02
CA TYR A 77 -4.39 8.43 -0.79
C TYR A 77 -5.51 8.94 -1.70
N ARG A 78 -5.63 10.26 -1.88
CA ARG A 78 -6.58 10.85 -2.84
C ARG A 78 -6.35 10.29 -4.25
N LEU A 79 -5.11 10.35 -4.71
CA LEU A 79 -4.70 9.89 -6.02
C LEU A 79 -5.03 8.40 -6.22
N ALA A 80 -4.81 7.57 -5.19
CA ALA A 80 -5.19 6.17 -5.22
C ALA A 80 -6.73 5.98 -5.30
N LEU A 81 -7.50 6.67 -4.45
CA LEU A 81 -8.96 6.56 -4.40
C LEU A 81 -9.64 7.07 -5.67
N ASP A 82 -9.06 8.07 -6.33
CA ASP A 82 -9.61 8.66 -7.56
C ASP A 82 -9.40 7.75 -8.78
N HIS A 83 -8.44 6.82 -8.75
CA HIS A 83 -8.03 6.04 -9.94
C HIS A 83 -8.11 4.51 -9.78
N PHE A 84 -8.23 3.98 -8.57
CA PHE A 84 -8.39 2.55 -8.31
C PHE A 84 -9.68 2.29 -7.54
N ASP A 85 -10.32 1.16 -7.84
CA ASP A 85 -11.49 0.68 -7.09
C ASP A 85 -11.06 0.14 -5.73
N ILE A 86 -10.93 1.05 -4.76
CA ILE A 86 -10.54 0.76 -3.38
C ILE A 86 -11.80 0.86 -2.51
N SER A 87 -12.27 -0.29 -2.05
CA SER A 87 -13.37 -0.35 -1.10
C SER A 87 -12.98 0.28 0.26
N PRO A 88 -13.94 0.72 1.08
CA PRO A 88 -13.66 1.24 2.41
C PRO A 88 -12.84 0.30 3.30
N SER A 89 -13.07 -1.02 3.18
CA SER A 89 -12.33 -2.03 3.91
C SER A 89 -10.87 -2.11 3.44
N GLN A 90 -10.60 -2.02 2.13
CA GLN A 90 -9.24 -1.95 1.60
C GLN A 90 -8.54 -0.65 2.01
N LEU A 91 -9.24 0.49 2.00
CA LEU A 91 -8.66 1.76 2.47
C LEU A 91 -8.24 1.67 3.94
N LYS A 92 -9.08 1.05 4.78
CA LYS A 92 -8.74 0.78 6.18
C LYS A 92 -7.49 -0.09 6.29
N ASP A 93 -7.40 -1.16 5.51
CA ASP A 93 -6.24 -2.05 5.50
C ASP A 93 -4.96 -1.30 5.10
N LEU A 94 -4.98 -0.50 4.03
CA LEU A 94 -3.84 0.33 3.60
C LEU A 94 -3.32 1.24 4.71
N VAL A 95 -4.23 1.95 5.38
CA VAL A 95 -3.88 2.85 6.50
C VAL A 95 -3.31 2.05 7.67
N VAL A 96 -4.00 0.98 8.09
CA VAL A 96 -3.62 0.17 9.24
C VAL A 96 -2.30 -0.56 9.02
N TYR A 97 -2.00 -1.01 7.80
CA TYR A 97 -0.75 -1.68 7.48
C TYR A 97 0.46 -0.79 7.72
N GLY A 98 0.41 0.50 7.37
CA GLY A 98 1.47 1.46 7.68
C GLY A 98 1.83 1.45 9.18
N PHE A 99 0.83 1.53 10.07
CA PHE A 99 1.05 1.48 11.51
C PHE A 99 1.49 0.10 12.00
N LYS A 100 0.85 -0.97 11.51
CA LYS A 100 1.13 -2.35 11.91
C LYS A 100 2.54 -2.79 11.51
N ARG A 101 3.10 -2.21 10.45
CA ARG A 101 4.38 -2.60 9.84
C ARG A 101 5.52 -1.64 10.13
N SER A 102 5.21 -0.48 10.74
CA SER A 102 6.19 0.46 11.28
C SER A 102 7.24 -0.19 12.19
N PHE A 103 8.44 0.40 12.21
CA PHE A 103 9.49 0.06 13.18
C PHE A 103 9.21 0.71 14.54
N PHE A 104 8.13 0.25 15.18
CA PHE A 104 7.74 0.72 16.51
C PHE A 104 8.78 0.30 17.56
N TYR A 105 9.33 1.27 18.28
CA TYR A 105 10.51 1.09 19.14
C TYR A 105 10.26 0.33 20.45
N ARG A 106 8.99 0.11 20.82
CA ARG A 106 8.58 -0.55 22.07
C ARG A 106 8.19 -2.02 21.85
N PRO A 107 8.06 -2.83 22.92
CA PRO A 107 7.63 -4.22 22.85
C PRO A 107 6.36 -4.46 22.01
N TYR A 108 6.27 -5.65 21.44
CA TYR A 108 5.19 -6.04 20.53
C TYR A 108 3.78 -5.86 21.14
N VAL A 109 3.61 -6.13 22.43
CA VAL A 109 2.32 -5.96 23.12
C VAL A 109 1.89 -4.48 23.13
N GLU A 110 2.82 -3.55 23.34
CA GLU A 110 2.55 -2.11 23.26
C GLU A 110 2.25 -1.69 21.82
N LYS A 111 2.98 -2.21 20.83
CA LYS A 111 2.67 -1.98 19.40
C LYS A 111 1.25 -2.41 19.07
N ARG A 112 0.81 -3.58 19.55
CA ARG A 112 -0.58 -4.04 19.30
C ARG A 112 -1.61 -3.10 19.91
N LYS A 113 -1.37 -2.61 21.13
CA LYS A 113 -2.26 -1.63 21.77
C LYS A 113 -2.32 -0.33 20.98
N TYR A 114 -1.17 0.18 20.52
CA TYR A 114 -1.09 1.36 19.67
C TYR A 114 -1.86 1.17 18.35
N VAL A 115 -1.61 0.08 17.62
CA VAL A 115 -2.33 -0.23 16.37
C VAL A 115 -3.83 -0.36 16.60
N ARG A 116 -4.25 -0.94 17.74
CA ARG A 116 -5.68 -1.02 18.08
C ARG A 116 -6.32 0.36 18.25
N GLN A 117 -5.64 1.31 18.89
CA GLN A 117 -6.13 2.68 19.02
C GLN A 117 -6.32 3.35 17.65
N ILE A 118 -5.42 3.08 16.70
CA ILE A 118 -5.56 3.59 15.32
C ILE A 118 -6.78 2.98 14.62
N ILE A 119 -6.98 1.66 14.74
CA ILE A 119 -8.16 0.98 14.19
C ILE A 119 -9.45 1.56 14.79
N ASP A 120 -9.51 1.71 16.12
CA ASP A 120 -10.69 2.23 16.80
C ASP A 120 -10.99 3.68 16.37
N PHE A 121 -9.95 4.49 16.17
CA PHE A 121 -10.08 5.86 15.65
C PHE A 121 -10.59 5.86 14.20
N TYR A 122 -10.03 5.03 13.33
CA TYR A 122 -10.48 4.91 11.95
C TYR A 122 -11.97 4.51 11.87
N GLU A 123 -12.37 3.47 12.62
CA GLU A 123 -13.76 3.02 12.67
C GLU A 123 -14.71 4.08 13.25
N LYS A 124 -14.24 4.91 14.19
CA LYS A 124 -15.01 6.06 14.68
C LYS A 124 -15.28 7.06 13.54
N ILE A 125 -14.27 7.35 12.71
CA ILE A 125 -14.43 8.24 11.56
C ILE A 125 -15.38 7.62 10.53
N GLU A 126 -15.25 6.33 10.20
CA GLU A 126 -16.19 5.65 9.30
C GLU A 126 -17.64 5.81 9.76
N ARG A 127 -17.91 5.57 11.05
CA ARG A 127 -19.24 5.76 11.65
C ARG A 127 -19.73 7.21 11.54
N GLN A 128 -18.85 8.18 11.79
CA GLN A 128 -19.19 9.61 11.70
C GLN A 128 -19.63 10.00 10.28
N TYR A 129 -19.04 9.40 9.25
CA TYR A 129 -19.37 9.66 7.84
C TYR A 129 -20.37 8.65 7.24
N GLY A 130 -20.95 7.75 8.05
CA GLY A 130 -21.96 6.80 7.60
C GLY A 130 -21.44 5.69 6.68
N ILE A 131 -20.13 5.44 6.64
CA ILE A 131 -19.53 4.38 5.84
C ILE A 131 -19.82 3.03 6.51
N ARG A 132 -20.40 2.09 5.75
CA ARG A 132 -20.75 0.73 6.19
C ARG A 132 -19.93 -0.29 5.40
N HIS A 133 -19.60 -1.40 6.05
CA HIS A 133 -18.92 -2.56 5.49
C HIS A 133 -19.92 -3.60 5.02
#